data_AF-A0A5J5B5K7-F1
#
_entry.id   AF-A0A5J5B5K7-F1
#
_cell.length_a   1.000
_cell.length_b   1.000
_cell.length_c   1.000
_cell.angle_alpha   90.00
_cell.angle_beta   90.00
_cell.angle_gamma   90.00
#
_symmetry.space_group_name_H-M   'P 1'
#
loop_
_entity.id
_entity.type
_entity.pdbx_description
1 polymer ?
#
loop_
_entity_poly.entity_id
_entity_poly.type
_entity_poly.pdbx_seq_one_letter_code
_entity_poly.pdbx_strand_id
1 'polypeptide(L)'
;MADQEEEDLGMAMRMSMQHEPPEPKRSKPRENVVPVGSSEESPEVKNRRLQRELMAAAAEKRMMAAKSAAPACSASKVEKSVVGAKEKRSGGAGAEGQKGVDDCMGRNVNSGKELSPAEASQLFSMVFGCKVTKDILAQWTNQGIRFSTDPETSMGLVQHEGGPCGVLAAIQAFVLKYLLFVPEELNKFAPNMAQNLGYERSPKSECVASDNFSSLTEDGKLRALVRSMCEILFLCGSNRKAVIATLSILDFDIEGSEDSLKDEIIVRALEGVSIESSADLQKILRVNTYTTHSSVFQRLEAMIPVFRSRMGAMLFLISALLSRGLVIIICGFSIIKAFQTVE
;
A
#
# COMPACT_ATOMS: atom_id res chain seq x y z
N MET A 1 -47.14 23.49 14.70
CA MET A 1 -45.96 22.99 13.96
C MET A 1 -44.78 22.73 14.89
N ALA A 2 -44.54 23.57 15.93
CA ALA A 2 -43.49 23.31 16.92
C ALA A 2 -43.71 22.03 17.76
N ASP A 3 -44.96 21.72 18.12
CA ASP A 3 -45.26 20.56 19.00
C ASP A 3 -44.96 19.20 18.34
N GLN A 4 -44.95 19.12 17.00
CA GLN A 4 -44.68 17.88 16.28
C GLN A 4 -43.19 17.55 16.25
N GLU A 5 -42.33 18.57 16.19
CA GLU A 5 -40.88 18.42 16.15
C GLU A 5 -40.32 17.98 17.50
N GLU A 6 -40.93 18.43 18.60
CA GLU A 6 -40.55 18.01 19.96
C GLU A 6 -40.95 16.55 20.23
N GLU A 7 -42.09 16.11 19.68
CA GLU A 7 -42.53 14.72 19.75
C GLU A 7 -41.62 13.79 18.94
N ASP A 8 -41.19 14.22 17.75
CA ASP A 8 -40.25 13.48 16.89
C ASP A 8 -38.85 13.40 17.53
N LEU A 9 -38.38 14.50 18.15
CA LEU A 9 -37.14 14.50 18.92
C LEU A 9 -37.22 13.55 20.13
N GLY A 10 -38.35 13.56 20.83
CA GLY A 10 -38.60 12.68 21.97
C GLY A 10 -38.61 11.19 21.56
N MET A 11 -39.15 10.90 20.38
CA MET A 11 -39.15 9.55 19.81
C MET A 11 -37.74 9.11 19.41
N ALA A 12 -36.95 9.99 18.77
CA ALA A 12 -35.57 9.72 18.38
C ALA A 12 -34.65 9.47 19.59
N MET A 13 -34.76 10.27 20.66
CA MET A 13 -34.00 10.04 21.89
C MET A 13 -34.36 8.70 22.54
N ARG A 14 -35.63 8.30 22.49
CA ARG A 14 -36.08 7.02 23.06
C ARG A 14 -35.55 5.82 22.28
N MET A 15 -35.42 5.92 20.96
CA MET A 15 -34.82 4.87 20.12
C MET A 15 -33.30 4.77 20.32
N SER A 16 -32.64 5.88 20.63
CA SER A 16 -31.18 5.90 20.83
C SER A 16 -30.74 5.33 22.19
N MET A 17 -31.61 5.36 23.21
CA MET A 17 -31.33 4.85 24.56
C MET A 17 -31.68 3.36 24.77
N GLN A 18 -32.14 2.66 23.74
CA GLN A 18 -32.28 1.20 23.80
C GLN A 18 -30.89 0.56 23.69
N HIS A 19 -30.28 0.29 24.84
CA HIS A 19 -29.04 -0.46 24.96
C HIS A 19 -29.29 -1.94 24.67
N GLU A 20 -29.13 -2.38 23.43
CA GLU A 20 -28.70 -3.75 23.18
C GLU A 20 -27.20 -3.85 23.51
N PRO A 21 -26.77 -4.80 24.36
CA PRO A 21 -25.35 -4.96 24.68
C PRO A 21 -24.58 -5.40 23.43
N PRO A 22 -23.35 -4.88 23.19
CA PRO A 22 -22.59 -5.23 22.01
C PRO A 22 -22.21 -6.72 22.02
N GLU A 23 -22.65 -7.46 21.00
CA GLU A 23 -22.26 -8.85 20.80
C GLU A 23 -20.73 -8.99 20.67
N PRO A 24 -20.09 -9.94 21.37
CA PRO A 24 -18.65 -10.12 21.35
C PRO A 24 -18.17 -10.64 20.00
N LYS A 25 -17.41 -9.82 19.27
CA LYS A 25 -16.60 -10.25 18.14
C LYS A 25 -15.46 -11.15 18.63
N ARG A 26 -15.54 -12.48 18.45
CA ARG A 26 -14.47 -13.34 17.88
C ARG A 26 -14.86 -14.84 17.87
N SER A 27 -14.56 -15.46 16.72
CA SER A 27 -14.23 -16.87 16.47
C SER A 27 -15.32 -17.81 15.92
N LYS A 28 -14.80 -18.70 15.06
CA LYS A 28 -15.40 -19.68 14.14
C LYS A 28 -16.60 -20.48 14.67
N PRO A 29 -17.43 -21.08 13.78
CA PRO A 29 -18.59 -21.84 14.19
C PRO A 29 -18.16 -23.13 14.89
N ARG A 30 -18.62 -23.32 16.13
CA ARG A 30 -18.76 -24.65 16.71
C ARG A 30 -20.14 -25.18 16.34
N GLU A 31 -20.16 -26.35 15.73
CA GLU A 31 -21.37 -27.12 15.44
C GLU A 31 -22.17 -27.40 16.72
N ASN A 32 -23.50 -27.38 16.54
CA ASN A 32 -24.52 -28.01 17.37
C ASN A 32 -24.73 -27.46 18.78
N VAL A 33 -25.71 -26.56 18.96
CA VAL A 33 -26.88 -26.71 19.85
C VAL A 33 -27.98 -25.72 19.40
N VAL A 34 -29.22 -26.21 19.30
CA VAL A 34 -30.49 -25.46 19.10
C VAL A 34 -31.50 -26.08 20.09
N PRO A 35 -32.60 -25.43 20.53
CA PRO A 35 -33.00 -24.00 20.54
C PRO A 35 -33.36 -23.49 21.96
N VAL A 36 -33.63 -22.19 22.12
CA VAL A 36 -34.87 -21.61 22.70
C VAL A 36 -34.75 -20.08 22.68
N GLY A 37 -35.75 -19.39 22.11
CA GLY A 37 -35.94 -17.94 22.23
C GLY A 37 -36.23 -17.25 20.89
N SER A 38 -37.50 -17.24 20.48
CA SER A 38 -37.99 -16.59 19.27
C SER A 38 -38.04 -15.05 19.40
N SER A 39 -37.15 -14.36 18.70
CA SER A 39 -37.43 -13.00 18.19
C SER A 39 -37.58 -13.12 16.68
N GLU A 40 -38.79 -12.91 16.18
CA GLU A 40 -39.06 -12.93 14.75
C GLU A 40 -38.33 -11.77 14.07
N GLU A 41 -37.19 -12.06 13.43
CA GLU A 41 -36.51 -11.13 12.53
C GLU A 41 -37.52 -10.64 11.47
N SER A 42 -37.67 -9.31 11.35
CA SER A 42 -38.53 -8.67 10.35
C SER A 42 -38.23 -9.23 8.94
N PRO A 43 -39.26 -9.48 8.12
CA PRO A 43 -39.10 -10.03 6.77
C PRO A 43 -38.15 -9.18 5.89
N GLU A 44 -38.00 -7.89 6.17
CA GLU A 44 -37.09 -7.00 5.44
C GLU A 44 -35.61 -7.28 5.76
N VAL A 45 -35.30 -7.59 7.02
CA VAL A 45 -33.94 -7.93 7.46
C VAL A 45 -33.51 -9.28 6.89
N LYS A 46 -34.43 -10.26 6.89
CA LYS A 46 -34.21 -11.57 6.25
C LYS A 46 -33.96 -11.44 4.74
N ASN A 47 -34.74 -10.60 4.04
CA ASN A 47 -34.54 -10.36 2.62
C ASN A 47 -33.21 -9.67 2.32
N ARG A 48 -32.81 -8.66 3.11
CA ARG A 48 -31.50 -8.00 2.94
C ARG A 48 -30.33 -8.96 3.21
N ARG A 49 -30.47 -9.84 4.21
CA ARG A 49 -29.47 -10.87 4.52
C ARG A 49 -29.35 -11.88 3.38
N LEU A 50 -30.47 -12.39 2.88
CA LEU A 50 -30.52 -13.33 1.76
C LEU A 50 -29.94 -12.71 0.48
N GLN A 51 -30.22 -11.43 0.22
CA GLN A 51 -29.67 -10.71 -0.93
C GLN A 51 -28.14 -10.58 -0.84
N ARG A 52 -27.60 -10.29 0.34
CA ARG A 52 -26.14 -10.24 0.58
C ARG A 52 -25.49 -11.61 0.40
N GLU A 53 -26.14 -12.67 0.87
CA GLU A 53 -25.66 -14.04 0.74
C GLU A 53 -25.67 -14.53 -0.73
N LEU A 54 -26.72 -14.17 -1.50
CA LEU A 54 -26.80 -14.45 -2.93
C LEU A 54 -25.70 -13.73 -3.72
N MET A 55 -25.41 -12.46 -3.40
CA MET A 55 -24.30 -11.73 -4.04
C MET A 55 -22.94 -12.34 -3.69
N ALA A 56 -22.74 -12.75 -2.43
CA ALA A 56 -21.51 -13.43 -2.00
C ALA A 56 -21.32 -14.79 -2.72
N ALA A 57 -22.37 -15.61 -2.80
CA ALA A 57 -22.34 -16.89 -3.50
C ALA A 57 -22.11 -16.72 -5.02
N ALA A 58 -22.66 -15.67 -5.63
CA ALA A 58 -22.41 -15.34 -7.03
C ALA A 58 -20.95 -14.90 -7.27
N ALA A 59 -20.36 -14.14 -6.34
CA ALA A 59 -18.96 -13.76 -6.39
C ALA A 59 -18.02 -14.98 -6.24
N GLU A 60 -18.32 -15.89 -5.31
CA GLU A 60 -17.56 -17.15 -5.15
C GLU A 60 -17.62 -18.03 -6.41
N LYS A 61 -18.80 -18.15 -7.04
CA LYS A 61 -18.94 -18.88 -8.31
C LYS A 61 -18.13 -18.25 -9.45
N ARG A 62 -18.04 -16.92 -9.53
CA ARG A 62 -17.20 -16.22 -10.52
C ARG A 62 -15.72 -16.47 -10.28
N MET A 63 -15.29 -16.48 -9.01
CA MET A 63 -13.90 -16.78 -8.63
C MET A 63 -13.53 -18.24 -8.92
N MET A 64 -14.45 -19.19 -8.67
CA MET A 64 -14.23 -20.61 -8.98
C MET A 64 -14.21 -20.88 -10.50
N ALA A 65 -15.07 -20.21 -11.29
CA ALA A 65 -15.11 -20.36 -12.74
C ALA A 65 -13.83 -19.81 -13.42
N ALA A 66 -13.31 -18.68 -12.93
CA ALA A 66 -12.03 -18.13 -13.40
C ALA A 66 -10.84 -19.07 -13.10
N LYS A 67 -10.91 -19.84 -12.01
CA LYS A 67 -9.90 -20.83 -11.63
C LYS A 67 -9.97 -22.10 -12.49
N SER A 68 -11.14 -22.46 -13.01
CA SER A 68 -11.33 -23.62 -13.90
C SER A 68 -11.09 -23.34 -15.39
N ALA A 69 -10.95 -22.08 -15.79
CA ALA A 69 -10.80 -21.69 -17.20
C ALA A 69 -9.33 -21.54 -17.67
N ALA A 70 -8.35 -21.87 -16.83
CA ALA A 70 -6.94 -21.91 -17.25
C ALA A 70 -6.68 -23.17 -18.12
N PRO A 71 -6.20 -23.03 -19.37
CA PRO A 71 -5.93 -24.19 -20.22
C PRO A 71 -4.64 -24.90 -19.77
N ALA A 72 -4.75 -26.22 -19.61
CA ALA A 72 -3.64 -27.13 -19.38
C ALA A 72 -3.04 -27.63 -20.71
N CYS A 73 -1.73 -27.92 -20.65
CA CYS A 73 -0.91 -28.73 -21.57
C CYS A 73 -0.42 -28.03 -22.85
N SER A 74 0.88 -28.07 -23.14
CA SER A 74 1.52 -29.32 -23.56
C SER A 74 3.00 -29.44 -23.18
N ALA A 75 3.31 -30.60 -22.59
CA ALA A 75 4.64 -31.15 -22.52
C ALA A 75 4.92 -31.97 -23.80
N SER A 76 6.10 -31.83 -24.38
CA SER A 76 6.75 -32.88 -25.17
C SER A 76 8.25 -32.87 -24.90
N LYS A 77 8.84 -34.05 -25.01
CA LYS A 77 10.08 -34.52 -24.36
C LYS A 77 11.01 -35.04 -25.46
N VAL A 78 12.33 -34.95 -25.24
CA VAL A 78 13.43 -35.72 -25.90
C VAL A 78 13.71 -35.24 -27.35
N GLU A 79 14.94 -34.99 -27.85
CA GLU A 79 16.16 -35.81 -27.86
C GLU A 79 17.44 -35.02 -28.28
N LYS A 80 18.55 -35.77 -28.32
CA LYS A 80 20.01 -35.52 -28.30
C LYS A 80 20.66 -35.31 -29.68
N SER A 81 21.69 -34.45 -29.79
CA SER A 81 22.84 -34.53 -30.75
C SER A 81 23.81 -33.34 -30.51
N VAL A 82 25.03 -33.49 -29.99
CA VAL A 82 26.32 -33.92 -30.59
C VAL A 82 26.99 -32.87 -31.52
N VAL A 83 28.07 -32.28 -30.97
CA VAL A 83 29.39 -31.96 -31.54
C VAL A 83 29.54 -30.88 -32.63
N GLY A 84 30.49 -29.97 -32.38
CA GLY A 84 31.08 -29.12 -33.43
C GLY A 84 32.06 -28.08 -32.91
N ALA A 85 33.22 -28.52 -32.41
CA ALA A 85 34.35 -27.64 -32.11
C ALA A 85 34.95 -27.04 -33.40
N LYS A 86 35.31 -25.75 -33.38
CA LYS A 86 36.60 -25.33 -33.95
C LYS A 86 37.11 -24.03 -33.34
N GLU A 87 38.25 -24.21 -32.71
CA GLU A 87 39.18 -23.27 -32.12
C GLU A 87 39.93 -22.46 -33.21
N LYS A 88 40.34 -21.23 -32.85
CA LYS A 88 41.72 -20.67 -32.90
C LYS A 88 41.94 -19.31 -33.61
N ARG A 89 42.20 -18.33 -32.73
CA ARG A 89 43.47 -17.57 -32.51
C ARG A 89 43.84 -16.35 -33.37
N SER A 90 44.56 -15.50 -32.62
CA SER A 90 45.46 -14.37 -32.97
C SER A 90 44.74 -13.03 -33.16
N GLY A 91 45.12 -11.93 -32.52
CA GLY A 91 46.33 -11.58 -31.78
C GLY A 91 46.85 -10.24 -32.31
N GLY A 92 47.30 -9.34 -31.42
CA GLY A 92 48.13 -8.18 -31.79
C GLY A 92 47.57 -6.83 -31.36
N ALA A 93 48.45 -5.93 -30.93
CA ALA A 93 48.23 -4.77 -30.07
C ALA A 93 48.73 -3.45 -30.69
N GLY A 94 48.37 -2.32 -30.06
CA GLY A 94 48.99 -0.98 -30.17
C GLY A 94 48.37 -0.06 -31.25
N ALA A 95 48.27 1.27 -31.13
CA ALA A 95 48.62 2.25 -30.11
C ALA A 95 47.96 3.61 -30.46
N GLU A 96 47.64 4.41 -29.43
CA GLU A 96 47.66 5.89 -29.29
C GLU A 96 47.00 6.85 -30.32
N GLY A 97 46.18 7.79 -29.79
CA GLY A 97 45.75 9.02 -30.46
C GLY A 97 44.70 9.80 -29.66
N GLN A 98 45.06 10.99 -29.18
CA GLN A 98 44.41 11.81 -28.15
C GLN A 98 43.50 12.93 -28.73
N LYS A 99 42.57 13.44 -27.89
CA LYS A 99 41.66 14.64 -27.97
C LYS A 99 40.19 14.28 -28.20
N GLY A 100 39.22 14.78 -27.43
CA GLY A 100 39.21 15.78 -26.37
C GLY A 100 37.75 16.25 -26.16
N VAL A 101 37.46 16.73 -24.95
CA VAL A 101 36.19 17.34 -24.50
C VAL A 101 35.06 16.34 -24.19
N ASP A 102 35.09 15.80 -22.97
CA ASP A 102 33.93 15.14 -22.35
C ASP A 102 33.25 16.16 -21.43
N ASP A 103 32.16 16.74 -21.93
CA ASP A 103 31.23 17.57 -21.19
C ASP A 103 30.33 16.64 -20.35
N CYS A 104 30.80 16.29 -19.16
CA CYS A 104 30.06 15.45 -18.23
C CYS A 104 29.00 16.28 -17.48
N MET A 105 27.90 16.60 -18.17
CA MET A 105 26.66 17.03 -17.53
C MET A 105 25.53 16.06 -17.88
N GLY A 106 25.02 15.37 -16.85
CA GLY A 106 23.76 14.63 -16.94
C GLY A 106 23.89 13.12 -17.04
N ARG A 107 24.29 12.46 -15.94
CA ARG A 107 23.88 11.07 -15.71
C ARG A 107 23.55 10.84 -14.25
N ASN A 108 22.34 11.23 -13.85
CA ASN A 108 21.81 10.85 -12.54
C ASN A 108 21.15 9.47 -12.64
N VAL A 109 21.96 8.41 -12.74
CA VAL A 109 21.46 7.04 -12.57
C VAL A 109 21.22 6.84 -11.08
N ASN A 110 20.00 7.12 -10.61
CA ASN A 110 19.61 6.90 -9.22
C ASN A 110 19.36 5.40 -8.93
N SER A 111 20.36 4.55 -9.18
CA SER A 111 20.32 3.15 -8.75
C SER A 111 20.37 3.12 -7.21
N GLY A 112 19.23 2.89 -6.56
CA GLY A 112 19.16 2.80 -5.11
C GLY A 112 20.14 1.76 -4.52
N LYS A 113 20.43 1.88 -3.22
CA LYS A 113 21.34 0.95 -2.54
C LYS A 113 20.65 -0.40 -2.34
N GLU A 114 21.38 -1.50 -2.53
CA GLU A 114 20.93 -2.83 -2.13
C GLU A 114 21.01 -3.00 -0.60
N LEU A 115 20.07 -3.75 -0.03
CA LEU A 115 20.11 -4.11 1.39
C LEU A 115 21.25 -5.09 1.67
N SER A 116 21.83 -5.04 2.86
CA SER A 116 22.71 -6.13 3.28
C SER A 116 21.91 -7.43 3.48
N PRO A 117 22.53 -8.62 3.31
CA PRO A 117 21.82 -9.89 3.52
C PRO A 117 21.19 -10.00 4.91
N ALA A 118 21.89 -9.51 5.94
CA ALA A 118 21.39 -9.50 7.31
C ALA A 118 20.14 -8.60 7.47
N GLU A 119 20.17 -7.38 6.91
CA GLU A 119 19.01 -6.48 6.93
C GLU A 119 17.83 -7.05 6.14
N ALA A 120 18.08 -7.69 4.99
CA ALA A 120 17.03 -8.30 4.18
C ALA A 120 16.36 -9.49 4.89
N SER A 121 17.14 -10.38 5.52
CA SER A 121 16.60 -11.47 6.34
C SER A 121 15.81 -10.96 7.54
N GLN A 122 16.32 -9.91 8.20
CA GLN A 122 15.65 -9.27 9.32
C GLN A 122 14.32 -8.62 8.90
N LEU A 123 14.33 -7.84 7.83
CA LEU A 123 13.14 -7.19 7.27
C LEU A 123 12.09 -8.24 6.86
N PHE A 124 12.51 -9.30 6.16
CA PHE A 124 11.63 -10.39 5.77
C PHE A 124 10.97 -11.05 6.98
N SER A 125 11.74 -11.34 8.03
CA SER A 125 11.21 -11.91 9.27
C SER A 125 10.27 -10.96 10.02
N MET A 126 10.51 -9.65 9.96
CA MET A 126 9.63 -8.66 10.59
C MET A 126 8.28 -8.51 9.87
N VAL A 127 8.28 -8.55 8.54
CA VAL A 127 7.05 -8.39 7.75
C VAL A 127 6.24 -9.69 7.72
N PHE A 128 6.90 -10.82 7.54
CA PHE A 128 6.24 -12.11 7.26
C PHE A 128 6.31 -13.12 8.42
N GLY A 129 7.18 -12.89 9.40
CA GLY A 129 7.49 -13.86 10.45
C GLY A 129 8.43 -14.97 9.99
N CYS A 130 8.69 -15.93 10.88
CA CYS A 130 9.58 -17.07 10.60
C CYS A 130 8.91 -18.22 9.85
N LYS A 131 7.57 -18.23 9.78
CA LYS A 131 6.76 -19.28 9.17
C LYS A 131 5.62 -18.65 8.36
N VAL A 132 5.95 -18.17 7.16
CA VAL A 132 4.97 -17.59 6.25
C VAL A 132 4.55 -18.63 5.20
N THR A 133 3.26 -18.71 4.92
CA THR A 133 2.74 -19.53 3.82
C THR A 133 2.80 -18.74 2.50
N LYS A 134 2.83 -19.45 1.37
CA LYS A 134 2.81 -18.80 0.05
C LYS A 134 1.57 -17.92 -0.15
N ASP A 135 0.43 -18.32 0.40
CA ASP A 135 -0.81 -17.54 0.32
C ASP A 135 -0.70 -16.19 1.02
N ILE A 136 -0.05 -16.12 2.18
CA ILE A 136 0.17 -14.85 2.89
C ILE A 136 1.13 -13.96 2.10
N LEU A 137 2.21 -14.53 1.54
CA LEU A 137 3.12 -13.76 0.68
C LEU A 137 2.38 -13.20 -0.55
N ALA A 138 1.50 -13.99 -1.16
CA ALA A 138 0.67 -13.55 -2.28
C ALA A 138 -0.25 -12.38 -1.88
N GLN A 139 -0.93 -12.48 -0.73
CA GLN A 139 -1.78 -11.40 -0.21
C GLN A 139 -1.02 -10.08 -0.03
N TRP A 140 0.19 -10.12 0.52
CA TRP A 140 1.01 -8.92 0.71
C TRP A 140 1.60 -8.37 -0.59
N THR A 141 1.91 -9.24 -1.56
CA THR A 141 2.50 -8.87 -2.86
C THR A 141 1.46 -8.63 -3.95
N ASN A 142 0.17 -8.64 -3.60
CA ASN A 142 -0.94 -8.41 -4.51
C ASN A 142 -1.88 -7.27 -4.08
N GLN A 143 -1.35 -6.29 -3.34
CA GLN A 143 -2.10 -5.12 -2.88
C GLN A 143 -1.37 -3.81 -3.25
N GLY A 144 -2.02 -3.00 -4.08
CA GLY A 144 -1.60 -1.64 -4.38
C GLY A 144 -2.28 -0.59 -3.52
N ILE A 145 -1.86 0.66 -3.69
CA ILE A 145 -2.45 1.85 -3.07
C ILE A 145 -3.18 2.62 -4.18
N ARG A 146 -4.49 2.38 -4.33
CA ARG A 146 -5.34 2.96 -5.37
C ARG A 146 -6.63 3.48 -4.77
N PHE A 147 -7.11 4.61 -5.27
CA PHE A 147 -8.47 5.08 -4.98
C PHE A 147 -9.51 4.22 -5.72
N SER A 148 -10.72 4.17 -5.18
CA SER A 148 -11.85 3.52 -5.84
C SER A 148 -12.24 4.27 -7.11
N THR A 149 -12.58 3.53 -8.16
CA THR A 149 -13.16 4.07 -9.39
C THR A 149 -14.67 4.32 -9.27
N ASP A 150 -15.30 3.76 -8.24
CA ASP A 150 -16.73 3.95 -7.98
C ASP A 150 -16.98 5.36 -7.41
N PRO A 151 -17.86 6.18 -8.01
CA PRO A 151 -18.13 7.54 -7.56
C PRO A 151 -18.52 7.64 -6.09
N GLU A 152 -19.28 6.67 -5.57
CA GLU A 152 -19.75 6.67 -4.17
C GLU A 152 -18.61 6.44 -3.17
N THR A 153 -17.57 5.73 -3.59
CA THR A 153 -16.43 5.34 -2.74
C THR A 153 -15.10 5.95 -3.20
N SER A 154 -15.14 6.94 -4.09
CA SER A 154 -13.97 7.46 -4.82
C SER A 154 -12.87 8.10 -3.96
N MET A 155 -13.15 8.36 -2.68
CA MET A 155 -12.18 8.85 -1.69
C MET A 155 -11.47 7.73 -0.92
N GLY A 156 -12.00 6.51 -0.99
CA GLY A 156 -11.49 5.35 -0.28
C GLY A 156 -10.39 4.65 -1.07
N LEU A 157 -9.34 4.22 -0.37
CA LEU A 157 -8.37 3.28 -0.90
C LEU A 157 -8.97 1.87 -1.00
N VAL A 158 -8.77 1.20 -2.13
CA VAL A 158 -9.32 -0.13 -2.40
C VAL A 158 -8.47 -1.21 -1.73
N GLN A 159 -9.12 -2.10 -0.98
CA GLN A 159 -8.51 -3.31 -0.44
C GLN A 159 -9.04 -4.54 -1.17
N HIS A 160 -8.13 -5.31 -1.77
CA HIS A 160 -8.42 -6.59 -2.42
C HIS A 160 -8.06 -7.78 -1.53
N GLU A 161 -6.97 -7.66 -0.79
CA GLU A 161 -6.39 -8.76 -0.02
C GLU A 161 -6.47 -8.53 1.50
N GLY A 162 -6.52 -9.60 2.28
CA GLY A 162 -6.37 -9.56 3.73
C GLY A 162 -4.89 -9.45 4.13
N GLY A 163 -4.56 -8.68 5.18
CA GLY A 163 -3.17 -8.50 5.64
C GLY A 163 -2.67 -7.05 5.56
N PRO A 164 -2.46 -6.49 4.35
CA PRO A 164 -1.99 -5.10 4.18
C PRO A 164 -3.03 -4.03 4.58
N CYS A 165 -4.22 -4.41 5.03
CA CYS A 165 -5.29 -3.49 5.45
C CYS A 165 -4.84 -2.50 6.52
N GLY A 166 -3.98 -2.91 7.46
CA GLY A 166 -3.42 -2.01 8.47
C GLY A 166 -2.58 -0.88 7.87
N VAL A 167 -1.89 -1.17 6.76
CA VAL A 167 -1.11 -0.16 6.01
C VAL A 167 -2.05 0.80 5.29
N LEU A 168 -3.04 0.27 4.56
CA LEU A 168 -4.01 1.08 3.84
C LEU A 168 -4.84 1.98 4.77
N ALA A 169 -5.29 1.46 5.91
CA ALA A 169 -6.05 2.23 6.89
C ALA A 169 -5.22 3.40 7.47
N ALA A 170 -3.95 3.16 7.76
CA ALA A 170 -3.04 4.22 8.24
C ALA A 170 -2.85 5.32 7.18
N ILE A 171 -2.64 4.94 5.92
CA ILE A 171 -2.53 5.90 4.81
C ILE A 171 -3.85 6.66 4.65
N GLN A 172 -4.99 5.95 4.63
CA GLN A 172 -6.32 6.54 4.46
C GLN A 172 -6.60 7.62 5.53
N ALA A 173 -6.21 7.38 6.79
CA ALA A 173 -6.40 8.34 7.87
C ALA A 173 -5.65 9.66 7.60
N PHE A 174 -4.40 9.58 7.11
CA PHE A 174 -3.65 10.77 6.72
C PHE A 174 -4.22 11.41 5.45
N VAL A 175 -4.70 10.63 4.49
CA VAL A 175 -5.35 11.17 3.28
C VAL A 175 -6.56 12.03 3.69
N LEU A 176 -7.42 11.50 4.56
CA LEU A 176 -8.55 12.25 5.09
C LEU A 176 -8.11 13.50 5.85
N LYS A 177 -7.04 13.43 6.65
CA LYS A 177 -6.48 14.61 7.33
C LYS A 177 -6.15 15.72 6.31
N TYR A 178 -5.48 15.40 5.22
CA TYR A 178 -5.12 16.39 4.20
C TYR A 178 -6.32 16.89 3.40
N LEU A 179 -7.30 16.03 3.11
CA LEU A 179 -8.49 16.42 2.37
C LEU A 179 -9.45 17.29 3.19
N LEU A 180 -9.57 17.05 4.50
CA LEU A 180 -10.50 17.76 5.37
C LEU A 180 -9.93 19.03 5.99
N PHE A 181 -8.63 19.06 6.29
CA PHE A 181 -8.02 20.12 7.10
C PHE A 181 -6.96 20.95 6.36
N VAL A 182 -6.60 20.61 5.13
CA VAL A 182 -5.60 21.36 4.35
C VAL A 182 -6.21 21.90 3.05
N PRO A 183 -6.48 23.22 2.97
CA PRO A 183 -7.06 23.84 1.79
C PRO A 183 -6.21 23.65 0.53
N GLU A 184 -6.86 23.51 -0.63
CA GLU A 184 -6.19 23.28 -1.91
C GLU A 184 -5.27 24.43 -2.34
N GLU A 185 -5.48 25.66 -1.86
CA GLU A 185 -4.59 26.79 -2.16
C GLU A 185 -3.25 26.73 -1.40
N LEU A 186 -3.22 26.13 -0.21
CA LEU A 186 -1.96 25.79 0.48
C LEU A 186 -1.27 24.57 -0.17
N ASN A 187 -1.99 23.83 -1.02
CA ASN A 187 -1.44 22.69 -1.74
C ASN A 187 -0.56 23.07 -2.94
N LYS A 188 -0.58 24.33 -3.40
CA LYS A 188 0.29 24.83 -4.49
C LYS A 188 1.63 25.38 -4.01
N PHE A 189 1.73 25.79 -2.75
CA PHE A 189 2.96 26.37 -2.18
C PHE A 189 3.75 25.31 -1.39
N ALA A 190 5.07 25.45 -1.44
CA ALA A 190 6.10 24.45 -1.12
C ALA A 190 5.87 23.51 0.10
N PRO A 191 6.45 22.29 0.08
CA PRO A 191 6.32 21.26 1.14
C PRO A 191 6.88 21.62 2.53
N ASN A 192 7.41 22.83 2.71
CA ASN A 192 8.06 23.27 3.94
C ASN A 192 7.10 23.86 5.00
N MET A 193 5.80 24.05 4.68
CA MET A 193 4.89 24.84 5.53
C MET A 193 4.01 24.02 6.49
N ALA A 194 3.84 22.71 6.27
CA ALA A 194 2.88 21.91 7.04
C ALA A 194 3.35 21.49 8.46
N GLN A 195 4.56 21.87 8.86
CA GLN A 195 5.20 21.34 10.09
C GLN A 195 4.76 22.02 11.38
N ASN A 196 4.04 23.14 11.32
CA ASN A 196 3.59 23.89 12.51
C ASN A 196 2.09 23.77 12.81
N LEU A 197 1.39 22.78 12.25
CA LEU A 197 0.06 22.42 12.76
C LEU A 197 0.19 21.52 14.01
N GLY A 198 1.04 21.97 14.94
CA GLY A 198 0.80 21.71 16.34
C GLY A 198 -0.54 22.35 16.71
N TYR A 199 -1.22 21.72 17.65
CA TYR A 199 -2.49 22.13 18.24
C TYR A 199 -2.36 23.52 18.89
N GLU A 200 -2.24 24.60 18.11
CA GLU A 200 -2.29 25.97 18.59
C GLU A 200 -3.65 26.60 18.27
N ARG A 201 -4.21 27.20 19.31
CA ARG A 201 -5.60 27.64 19.38
C ARG A 201 -5.80 28.96 18.65
N SER A 202 -6.32 28.88 17.42
CA SER A 202 -7.09 29.92 16.68
C SER A 202 -6.32 31.19 16.22
N PRO A 203 -6.78 31.84 15.12
CA PRO A 203 -7.95 32.70 15.23
C PRO A 203 -9.09 32.22 14.35
N LYS A 204 -10.29 32.59 14.81
CA LYS A 204 -11.60 32.53 14.18
C LYS A 204 -11.57 32.82 12.68
N SER A 205 -11.24 31.82 11.87
CA SER A 205 -11.65 31.70 10.48
C SER A 205 -12.56 30.48 10.49
N GLU A 206 -13.85 30.70 10.26
CA GLU A 206 -14.74 29.62 9.86
C GLU A 206 -14.12 29.01 8.61
N CYS A 207 -13.36 27.92 8.80
CA CYS A 207 -13.07 27.00 7.74
C CYS A 207 -14.41 26.33 7.45
N VAL A 208 -15.23 27.01 6.66
CA VAL A 208 -16.26 26.34 5.88
C VAL A 208 -15.47 25.44 4.96
N ALA A 209 -15.17 24.22 5.43
CA ALA A 209 -14.85 23.12 4.55
C ALA A 209 -15.96 23.16 3.50
N SER A 210 -15.61 23.37 2.24
CA SER A 210 -16.61 23.29 1.18
C SER A 210 -17.10 21.84 1.23
N ASP A 211 -18.28 21.61 1.82
CA ASP A 211 -18.87 20.29 2.08
C ASP A 211 -19.13 19.47 0.80
N ASN A 212 -18.70 19.98 -0.36
CA ASN A 212 -18.77 19.31 -1.65
C ASN A 212 -17.52 18.44 -1.89
N PHE A 213 -17.53 17.24 -1.30
CA PHE A 213 -16.65 16.13 -1.70
C PHE A 213 -16.75 15.79 -3.19
N SER A 214 -17.87 16.15 -3.81
CA SER A 214 -18.14 16.10 -5.26
C SER A 214 -17.25 17.01 -6.11
N SER A 215 -16.59 18.01 -5.52
CA SER A 215 -15.67 18.93 -6.23
C SER A 215 -14.21 18.48 -6.20
N LEU A 216 -13.90 17.39 -5.49
CA LEU A 216 -12.52 16.98 -5.29
C LEU A 216 -11.94 16.34 -6.56
N THR A 217 -10.93 16.98 -7.13
CA THR A 217 -10.24 16.51 -8.33
C THR A 217 -9.38 15.27 -8.02
N GLU A 218 -9.18 14.40 -9.01
CA GLU A 218 -8.26 13.25 -8.89
C GLU A 218 -6.82 13.68 -8.56
N ASP A 219 -6.42 14.83 -9.08
CA ASP A 219 -5.15 15.49 -8.81
C ASP A 219 -5.04 15.96 -7.33
N GLY A 220 -6.13 16.49 -6.77
CA GLY A 220 -6.24 16.80 -5.34
C GLY A 220 -6.11 15.56 -4.45
N LYS A 221 -6.78 14.45 -4.80
CA LYS A 221 -6.66 13.16 -4.10
C LYS A 221 -5.22 12.63 -4.17
N LEU A 222 -4.59 12.70 -5.34
CA LEU A 222 -3.24 12.23 -5.54
C LEU A 222 -2.23 13.02 -4.70
N ARG A 223 -2.32 14.35 -4.71
CA ARG A 223 -1.50 15.20 -3.85
C ARG A 223 -1.68 14.89 -2.37
N ALA A 224 -2.92 14.71 -1.92
CA ALA A 224 -3.21 14.34 -0.54
C ALA A 224 -2.57 13.00 -0.19
N LEU A 225 -2.61 12.03 -1.09
CA LEU A 225 -1.94 10.74 -0.93
C LEU A 225 -0.41 10.88 -0.82
N VAL A 226 0.24 11.62 -1.72
CA VAL A 226 1.69 11.84 -1.69
C VAL A 226 2.11 12.54 -0.39
N ARG A 227 1.36 13.58 0.03
CA ARG A 227 1.61 14.28 1.30
C ARG A 227 1.48 13.33 2.50
N SER A 228 0.42 12.52 2.51
CA SER A 228 0.18 11.51 3.54
C SER A 228 1.33 10.53 3.66
N MET A 229 1.74 9.97 2.54
CA MET A 229 2.87 9.03 2.48
C MET A 229 4.17 9.70 2.94
N CYS A 230 4.44 10.93 2.51
CA CYS A 230 5.60 11.71 2.92
C CYS A 230 5.63 11.94 4.43
N GLU A 231 4.52 12.41 5.01
CA GLU A 231 4.40 12.66 6.44
C GLU A 231 4.60 11.38 7.26
N ILE A 232 3.93 10.29 6.88
CA ILE A 232 4.07 8.99 7.56
C ILE A 232 5.53 8.52 7.56
N LEU A 233 6.22 8.57 6.42
CA LEU A 233 7.60 8.11 6.33
C LEU A 233 8.56 8.95 7.20
N PHE A 234 8.37 10.27 7.25
CA PHE A 234 9.14 11.14 8.14
C PHE A 234 8.83 10.89 9.60
N LEU A 235 7.55 10.72 9.97
CA LEU A 235 7.16 10.36 11.34
C LEU A 235 7.83 9.05 11.76
N CYS A 236 7.86 8.04 10.89
CA CYS A 236 8.59 6.80 11.13
C CYS A 236 10.09 7.07 11.37
N GLY A 237 10.73 7.94 10.58
CA GLY A 237 12.13 8.31 10.74
C GLY A 237 12.42 9.41 11.76
N SER A 238 11.50 9.65 12.71
CA SER A 238 11.65 10.66 13.77
C SER A 238 11.88 12.08 13.24
N ASN A 239 11.23 12.42 12.12
CA ASN A 239 11.31 13.69 11.40
C ASN A 239 12.73 14.08 10.94
N ARG A 240 13.66 13.12 10.83
CA ARG A 240 15.04 13.37 10.40
C ARG A 240 15.38 12.77 9.05
N LYS A 241 14.74 11.64 8.72
CA LYS A 241 14.96 10.93 7.46
C LYS A 241 13.70 10.21 7.05
N ALA A 242 13.61 9.91 5.76
CA ALA A 242 12.67 8.96 5.20
C ALA A 242 13.42 8.04 4.25
N VAL A 243 12.97 6.80 4.16
CA VAL A 243 13.54 5.79 3.29
C VAL A 243 12.44 5.36 2.34
N ILE A 244 12.73 5.35 1.05
CA ILE A 244 11.82 4.87 0.01
C ILE A 244 12.43 3.61 -0.61
N ALA A 245 11.67 2.52 -0.57
CA ALA A 245 12.02 1.26 -1.16
C ALA A 245 11.36 1.12 -2.55
N THR A 246 12.15 0.72 -3.54
CA THR A 246 11.76 0.53 -4.93
C THR A 246 12.15 -0.88 -5.39
N LEU A 247 11.74 -1.25 -6.60
CA LEU A 247 12.16 -2.49 -7.24
C LEU A 247 13.20 -2.18 -8.31
N SER A 248 14.26 -2.97 -8.38
CA SER A 248 15.36 -2.82 -9.36
C SER A 248 14.92 -2.92 -10.81
N ILE A 249 13.79 -3.58 -11.07
CA ILE A 249 13.22 -3.80 -12.40
C ILE A 249 12.38 -2.58 -12.86
N LEU A 250 11.99 -1.70 -11.92
CA LEU A 250 11.08 -0.58 -12.17
C LEU A 250 11.80 0.78 -12.15
N ASP A 251 13.09 0.83 -12.50
CA ASP A 251 13.84 2.09 -12.64
C ASP A 251 13.40 2.79 -13.93
N PHE A 252 12.19 3.34 -13.89
CA PHE A 252 11.54 4.00 -15.01
C PHE A 252 11.76 5.51 -14.90
N ASP A 253 12.74 6.03 -15.63
CA ASP A 253 12.77 7.45 -16.02
C ASP A 253 11.78 7.64 -17.19
N ILE A 254 10.48 7.48 -16.93
CA ILE A 254 9.44 7.75 -17.92
C ILE A 254 8.88 9.15 -17.65
N GLU A 255 9.68 10.16 -17.98
CA GLU A 255 9.18 11.51 -18.19
C GLU A 255 8.39 11.55 -19.51
N GLY A 256 7.08 11.80 -19.44
CA GLY A 256 6.27 12.14 -20.60
C GLY A 256 5.28 11.10 -21.18
N SER A 257 5.14 9.89 -20.62
CA SER A 257 4.06 8.98 -21.03
C SER A 257 2.80 9.12 -20.16
N GLU A 258 1.62 8.87 -20.74
CA GLU A 258 0.35 8.79 -20.00
C GLU A 258 0.42 7.77 -18.85
N ASP A 259 -0.28 8.07 -17.75
CA ASP A 259 -0.35 7.23 -16.56
C ASP A 259 -0.85 5.80 -16.86
N SER A 260 -1.78 5.66 -17.80
CA SER A 260 -2.33 4.36 -18.25
C SER A 260 -1.24 3.44 -18.82
N LEU A 261 -0.35 3.98 -19.67
CA LEU A 261 0.74 3.22 -20.28
C LEU A 261 1.80 2.82 -19.24
N LYS A 262 2.06 3.68 -18.24
CA LYS A 262 2.99 3.36 -17.15
C LYS A 262 2.48 2.19 -16.33
N ASP A 263 1.18 2.19 -16.00
CA ASP A 263 0.55 1.12 -15.25
C ASP A 263 0.63 -0.22 -15.99
N GLU A 264 0.39 -0.25 -17.31
CA GLU A 264 0.53 -1.46 -18.14
C GLU A 264 1.96 -1.99 -18.19
N ILE A 265 2.95 -1.10 -18.38
CA ILE A 265 4.37 -1.47 -18.40
C ILE A 265 4.79 -2.07 -17.05
N ILE A 266 4.36 -1.46 -15.95
CA ILE A 266 4.65 -1.95 -14.60
C ILE A 266 3.99 -3.30 -14.35
N VAL A 267 2.73 -3.50 -14.77
CA VAL A 267 2.05 -4.79 -14.65
C VAL A 267 2.85 -5.88 -15.37
N ARG A 268 3.25 -5.66 -16.63
CA ARG A 268 4.08 -6.60 -17.40
C ARG A 268 5.43 -6.88 -16.74
N ALA A 269 6.10 -5.84 -16.23
CA ALA A 269 7.37 -5.99 -15.52
C ALA A 269 7.22 -6.83 -14.23
N LEU A 270 6.04 -6.78 -13.59
CA LEU A 270 5.75 -7.50 -12.35
C LEU A 270 5.19 -8.90 -12.55
N GLU A 271 4.75 -9.32 -13.74
CA GLU A 271 4.22 -10.68 -14.00
C GLU A 271 5.20 -11.81 -13.63
N GLY A 272 6.52 -11.57 -13.77
CA GLY A 272 7.56 -12.56 -13.43
C GLY A 272 8.17 -12.43 -12.04
N VAL A 273 7.76 -11.44 -11.23
CA VAL A 273 8.40 -11.15 -9.95
C VAL A 273 7.72 -11.93 -8.82
N SER A 274 8.39 -12.94 -8.27
CA SER A 274 7.91 -13.65 -7.08
C SER A 274 8.89 -13.45 -5.92
N ILE A 275 8.36 -13.20 -4.72
CA ILE A 275 9.15 -13.09 -3.48
C ILE A 275 8.82 -14.31 -2.64
N GLU A 276 9.70 -15.31 -2.66
CA GLU A 276 9.54 -16.51 -1.83
C GLU A 276 10.51 -16.54 -0.64
N SER A 277 11.60 -15.76 -0.72
CA SER A 277 12.65 -15.75 0.29
C SER A 277 13.22 -14.36 0.56
N SER A 278 14.00 -14.25 1.64
CA SER A 278 14.75 -13.02 1.94
C SER A 278 15.84 -12.70 0.92
N ALA A 279 16.41 -13.70 0.25
CA ALA A 279 17.38 -13.51 -0.82
C ALA A 279 16.73 -12.91 -2.07
N ASP A 280 15.51 -13.36 -2.41
CA ASP A 280 14.73 -12.78 -3.50
C ASP A 280 14.41 -11.32 -3.20
N LEU A 281 13.96 -11.04 -1.97
CA LEU A 281 13.70 -9.68 -1.51
C LEU A 281 14.94 -8.78 -1.62
N GLN A 282 16.12 -9.26 -1.21
CA GLN A 282 17.37 -8.51 -1.32
C GLN A 282 17.71 -8.18 -2.79
N LYS A 283 17.60 -9.17 -3.67
CA LYS A 283 17.97 -9.03 -5.09
C LYS A 283 17.10 -8.00 -5.81
N ILE A 284 15.80 -7.97 -5.51
CA ILE A 284 14.84 -7.11 -6.19
C ILE A 284 14.73 -5.72 -5.56
N LEU A 285 14.99 -5.57 -4.25
CA LEU A 285 14.72 -4.31 -3.56
C LEU A 285 15.89 -3.33 -3.72
N ARG A 286 15.55 -2.06 -3.95
CA ARG A 286 16.49 -0.93 -3.95
C ARG A 286 15.99 0.12 -3.00
N VAL A 287 16.91 0.80 -2.33
CA VAL A 287 16.56 1.68 -1.21
C VAL A 287 17.28 3.02 -1.33
N ASN A 288 16.52 4.11 -1.21
CA ASN A 288 17.03 5.47 -1.23
C ASN A 288 16.64 6.16 0.08
N THR A 289 17.61 6.85 0.70
CA THR A 289 17.39 7.62 1.93
C THR A 289 17.37 9.11 1.61
N TYR A 290 16.41 9.80 2.18
CA TYR A 290 16.17 11.22 2.00
C TYR A 290 16.10 11.92 3.35
N THR A 291 16.56 13.17 3.40
CA THR A 291 16.57 14.00 4.61
C THR A 291 15.66 15.22 4.51
N THR A 292 15.12 15.50 3.32
CA THR A 292 14.27 16.68 3.08
C THR A 292 12.88 16.27 2.60
N HIS A 293 11.84 16.98 3.06
CA HIS A 293 10.46 16.71 2.67
C HIS A 293 10.24 16.88 1.16
N SER A 294 10.86 17.88 0.53
CA SER A 294 10.71 18.13 -0.91
C SER A 294 11.22 16.98 -1.77
N SER A 295 12.37 16.39 -1.43
CA SER A 295 12.94 15.28 -2.21
C SER A 295 12.10 14.01 -2.09
N VAL A 296 11.58 13.73 -0.89
CA VAL A 296 10.64 12.62 -0.65
C VAL A 296 9.35 12.84 -1.40
N PHE A 297 8.79 14.04 -1.32
CA PHE A 297 7.55 14.39 -2.01
C PHE A 297 7.67 14.17 -3.52
N GLN A 298 8.70 14.76 -4.16
CA GLN A 298 8.97 14.59 -5.60
C GLN A 298 9.21 13.13 -5.97
N ARG A 299 9.96 12.38 -5.15
CA ARG A 299 10.20 10.96 -5.42
C ARG A 299 8.93 10.14 -5.30
N LEU A 300 8.11 10.36 -4.27
CA LEU A 300 6.84 9.67 -4.08
C LEU A 300 5.86 9.98 -5.21
N GLU A 301 5.79 11.24 -5.64
CA GLU A 301 4.98 11.68 -6.78
C GLU A 301 5.39 10.95 -8.07
N ALA A 302 6.69 10.90 -8.39
CA ALA A 302 7.20 10.15 -9.52
C ALA A 302 6.94 8.63 -9.41
N MET A 303 6.88 8.10 -8.19
CA MET A 303 6.69 6.68 -7.91
C MET A 303 5.23 6.25 -7.74
N ILE A 304 4.26 7.14 -7.89
CA ILE A 304 2.83 6.81 -7.75
C ILE A 304 2.42 5.57 -8.55
N PRO A 305 2.79 5.40 -9.84
CA PRO A 305 2.44 4.19 -10.60
C PRO A 305 2.96 2.90 -9.94
N VAL A 306 4.15 2.95 -9.34
CA VAL A 306 4.74 1.81 -8.60
C VAL A 306 3.96 1.52 -7.32
N PHE A 307 3.53 2.53 -6.57
CA PHE A 307 2.70 2.35 -5.39
C PHE A 307 1.25 1.95 -5.70
N ARG A 308 0.75 2.28 -6.89
CA ARG A 308 -0.51 1.73 -7.41
C ARG A 308 -0.34 0.27 -7.80
N SER A 309 0.84 -0.19 -8.22
CA SER A 309 1.07 -1.59 -8.59
C SER A 309 0.74 -2.59 -7.47
N ARG A 310 0.64 -3.87 -7.81
CA ARG A 310 0.37 -4.95 -6.85
C ARG A 310 1.37 -5.05 -5.68
N MET A 311 2.56 -4.44 -5.84
CA MET A 311 3.62 -4.40 -4.83
C MET A 311 3.53 -3.19 -3.88
N GLY A 312 2.62 -2.26 -4.13
CA GLY A 312 2.64 -0.94 -3.53
C GLY A 312 2.50 -0.91 -2.01
N ALA A 313 1.55 -1.64 -1.45
CA ALA A 313 1.35 -1.66 0.01
C ALA A 313 2.56 -2.27 0.73
N MET A 314 3.15 -3.33 0.16
CA MET A 314 4.36 -3.95 0.72
C MET A 314 5.57 -3.02 0.63
N LEU A 315 5.79 -2.37 -0.52
CA LEU A 315 6.90 -1.42 -0.70
C LEU A 315 6.78 -0.23 0.27
N PHE A 316 5.56 0.25 0.50
CA PHE A 316 5.32 1.32 1.46
C PHE A 316 5.59 0.88 2.91
N LEU A 317 5.14 -0.32 3.30
CA LEU A 317 5.45 -0.87 4.62
C LEU A 317 6.95 -1.02 4.84
N ILE A 318 7.67 -1.58 3.85
CA ILE A 318 9.13 -1.71 3.91
C ILE A 318 9.79 -0.33 4.06
N SER A 319 9.34 0.65 3.28
CA SER A 319 9.80 2.05 3.37
C SER A 319 9.63 2.62 4.79
N ALA A 320 8.48 2.40 5.42
CA ALA A 320 8.20 2.83 6.79
C ALA A 320 9.11 2.14 7.83
N LEU A 321 9.29 0.81 7.72
CA LEU A 321 10.15 0.04 8.62
C LEU A 321 11.62 0.47 8.52
N LEU A 322 12.11 0.70 7.30
CA LEU A 322 13.48 1.16 7.07
C LEU A 322 13.68 2.61 7.51
N SER A 323 12.67 3.48 7.37
CA SER A 323 12.71 4.85 7.87
C SER A 323 12.89 4.89 9.38
N ARG A 324 12.17 4.05 10.11
CA ARG A 324 12.29 3.87 11.57
C ARG A 324 13.64 3.27 11.98
N GLY A 325 14.15 2.35 11.17
CA GLY A 325 15.38 1.60 11.42
C GLY A 325 15.11 0.27 12.11
N LEU A 326 15.61 -0.82 11.52
CA LEU A 326 15.30 -2.19 11.96
C LEU A 326 15.78 -2.49 13.40
N VAL A 327 16.92 -1.91 13.80
CA VAL A 327 17.49 -2.09 15.15
C VAL A 327 16.57 -1.54 16.24
N ILE A 328 16.01 -0.34 16.04
CA ILE A 328 15.15 0.32 17.04
C ILE A 328 13.87 -0.48 17.26
N ILE A 329 13.31 -1.02 16.18
CA ILE A 329 12.07 -1.81 16.25
C ILE A 329 12.29 -3.11 17.02
N ILE A 330 13.40 -3.80 16.79
CA ILE A 330 13.72 -5.04 17.52
C ILE A 330 13.99 -4.79 19.00
N CYS A 331 14.74 -3.73 19.34
CA CYS A 331 14.92 -3.36 20.74
C CYS A 331 13.58 -3.12 21.43
N GLY A 332 12.64 -2.44 20.75
CA GLY A 332 11.27 -2.26 21.24
C GLY A 332 10.52 -3.58 21.46
N PHE A 333 10.52 -4.49 20.48
CA PHE A 333 9.86 -5.80 20.64
C PHE A 333 10.50 -6.67 21.71
N SER A 334 11.82 -6.60 21.88
CA SER A 334 12.54 -7.38 22.89
C SER A 334 12.22 -6.88 24.30
N ILE A 335 12.09 -5.56 24.48
CA ILE A 335 11.65 -4.96 25.74
C ILE A 335 10.21 -5.41 26.06
N ILE A 336 9.29 -5.34 25.09
CA ILE A 336 7.90 -5.77 25.29
C ILE A 336 7.83 -7.26 25.67
N LYS A 337 8.58 -8.12 24.99
CA LYS A 337 8.65 -9.55 25.33
C LYS A 337 9.24 -9.78 26.71
N ALA A 338 10.28 -9.05 27.10
CA ALA A 338 10.87 -9.14 28.44
C ALA A 338 9.86 -8.78 29.53
N PHE A 339 9.02 -7.76 29.30
CA PHE A 339 7.94 -7.40 30.22
C PHE A 339 6.83 -8.46 30.28
N GLN A 340 6.53 -9.16 29.18
CA GLN A 340 5.52 -10.23 29.15
C GLN A 340 5.98 -11.56 29.78
N THR A 341 7.28 -11.75 30.01
CA THR A 341 7.84 -12.96 30.66
C THR A 341 8.07 -12.81 32.17
N VAL A 342 7.68 -11.68 32.77
CA VAL A 342 7.87 -11.38 34.21
C VAL A 342 6.57 -11.54 35.02
N GLU A 343 5.49 -12.03 34.41
CA GLU A 343 4.27 -12.51 35.09
C GLU A 343 4.18 -14.04 35.07
#